data_AF-A0A942RZQ1-F1
#
_entry.id   AF-A0A942RZQ1-F1
#
_cell.length_a   1.000
_cell.length_b   1.000
_cell.length_c   1.000
_cell.angle_alpha   90.00
_cell.angle_beta   90.00
_cell.angle_gamma   90.00
#
_symmetry.space_group_name_H-M   'P 1'
#
loop_
_entity.id
_entity.type
_entity.pdbx_description
1 polymer ?
#
loop_
_entity_poly.entity_id
_entity_poly.type
_entity_poly.pdbx_seq_one_letter_code
_entity_poly.pdbx_strand_id
1 'polypeptide(L)'
;MKPLFFLLCVLNAVFLLWQFHAGKLGPAVAPQARSGASVLTVEEYGRAQRGSQISAVVQDGVKRWQQAEIENIVADLRGPQDYMSPAKIIDKPLKPRPIVTKAQAEKPLPPVQPAIVRKCFEAGPFADEAGAKKWLAQKALVGKQLLARDKLIGSDFQVYFPAAKTPEQARADKFFLQEKGLSDIWTIQEGDKKGGISLGVFNDKARAVLFKTQLAARGIAAEIRQRDKTQAQWFARLMLDKTAFKQYESPAVKLSPCPAN
;
A
#
# COMPACT_ATOMS: atom_id res chain seq x y z
N MET A 1 40.80 -19.07 -19.45
CA MET A 1 39.74 -18.38 -18.66
C MET A 1 38.44 -19.19 -18.58
N LYS A 2 37.80 -19.54 -19.72
CA LYS A 2 36.55 -20.33 -19.74
C LYS A 2 36.63 -21.76 -19.12
N PRO A 3 37.67 -22.59 -19.37
CA PRO A 3 37.68 -23.96 -18.84
C PRO A 3 37.88 -24.02 -17.32
N LEU A 4 38.62 -23.06 -16.74
CA LEU A 4 38.79 -22.93 -15.29
C LEU A 4 37.48 -22.57 -14.59
N PHE A 5 36.65 -21.73 -15.22
CA PHE A 5 35.32 -21.40 -14.71
C PHE A 5 34.41 -22.65 -14.66
N PHE A 6 34.34 -23.42 -15.74
CA PHE A 6 33.53 -24.65 -15.76
C PHE A 6 34.04 -25.70 -14.77
N LEU A 7 35.37 -25.83 -14.63
CA LEU A 7 35.97 -26.74 -13.65
C LEU A 7 35.61 -26.36 -12.21
N LEU A 8 35.61 -25.06 -11.89
CA LEU A 8 35.18 -24.56 -10.59
C LEU A 8 33.69 -24.77 -10.33
N CYS A 9 32.84 -24.59 -11.35
CA CYS A 9 31.41 -24.90 -11.26
C CYS A 9 31.14 -26.38 -10.97
N VAL A 10 31.84 -27.28 -11.67
CA VAL A 10 31.70 -28.73 -11.45
C VAL A 10 32.17 -29.13 -10.06
N LEU A 11 33.31 -28.60 -9.59
CA LEU A 11 33.79 -28.84 -8.22
C LEU A 11 32.78 -28.37 -7.16
N ASN A 12 32.19 -27.18 -7.33
CA ASN A 12 31.16 -26.67 -6.42
C ASN A 12 29.90 -27.54 -6.42
N ALA A 13 29.45 -28.01 -7.60
CA ALA A 13 28.28 -28.88 -7.70
C ALA A 13 28.51 -30.24 -7.03
N VAL A 14 29.69 -30.84 -7.24
CA VAL A 14 30.06 -32.11 -6.59
C VAL A 14 30.18 -31.95 -5.07
N PHE A 15 30.76 -30.84 -4.60
CA PHE A 15 30.84 -30.55 -3.17
C PHE A 15 29.46 -30.38 -2.52
N LEU A 16 28.54 -29.69 -3.20
CA LEU A 16 27.16 -29.53 -2.73
C LEU A 16 26.39 -30.86 -2.71
N LEU A 17 26.54 -31.69 -3.75
CA LEU A 17 25.96 -33.04 -3.76
C LEU A 17 26.50 -33.89 -2.62
N TRP A 18 27.80 -33.81 -2.34
CA TRP A 18 28.42 -34.52 -1.22
C TRP A 18 27.88 -34.05 0.13
N GLN A 19 27.74 -32.74 0.35
CA GLN A 19 27.14 -32.17 1.57
C GLN A 19 25.65 -32.58 1.75
N PHE A 20 24.91 -32.64 0.65
CA PHE A 20 23.52 -33.08 0.63
C PHE A 20 23.40 -34.56 0.99
N HIS A 21 24.23 -35.44 0.41
CA HIS A 21 24.26 -36.86 0.74
C HIS A 21 24.79 -37.14 2.15
N ALA A 22 25.72 -36.32 2.66
CA ALA A 22 26.23 -36.40 4.03
C ALA A 22 25.22 -35.90 5.09
N GLY A 23 24.00 -35.50 4.70
CA GLY A 23 22.92 -35.15 5.62
C GLY A 23 23.11 -33.83 6.37
N LYS A 24 24.15 -33.05 6.08
CA LYS A 24 24.45 -31.77 6.74
C LYS A 24 23.51 -30.62 6.35
N LEU A 25 22.66 -30.85 5.33
CA LEU A 25 21.64 -29.91 4.84
C LEU A 25 20.21 -30.40 5.12
N GLY A 26 20.01 -31.26 6.13
CA GLY A 26 18.66 -31.58 6.59
C GLY A 26 17.95 -30.31 7.10
N PRO A 27 16.63 -30.16 6.86
CA PRO A 27 15.89 -29.08 7.48
C PRO A 27 16.03 -29.20 9.00
N ALA A 28 16.23 -28.08 9.69
CA ALA A 28 16.10 -28.04 11.13
C ALA A 28 14.71 -28.56 11.49
N VAL A 29 14.61 -29.82 11.91
CA VAL A 29 13.37 -30.42 12.38
C VAL A 29 12.98 -29.61 13.60
N ALA A 30 12.00 -28.72 13.44
CA ALA A 30 11.33 -28.11 14.57
C ALA A 30 10.83 -29.26 15.45
N PRO A 31 11.15 -29.28 16.76
CA PRO A 31 10.73 -30.37 17.62
C PRO A 31 9.20 -30.48 17.53
N GLN A 32 8.73 -31.63 17.04
CA GLN A 32 7.32 -31.94 16.97
C GLN A 32 6.75 -31.80 18.38
N ALA A 33 5.81 -30.87 18.54
CA ALA A 33 5.03 -30.75 19.77
C ALA A 33 4.23 -32.03 19.95
N ARG A 34 4.79 -32.97 20.73
CA ARG A 34 4.09 -34.18 21.15
C ARG A 34 2.91 -33.74 22.01
N SER A 35 1.70 -33.92 21.50
CA SER A 35 0.44 -33.66 22.20
C SER A 35 0.15 -34.74 23.24
N GLY A 36 0.98 -34.80 24.26
CA GLY A 36 0.73 -35.47 25.53
C GLY A 36 1.23 -34.56 26.64
N ALA A 37 0.59 -34.56 27.80
CA ALA A 37 1.03 -33.77 28.94
C ALA A 37 2.47 -34.18 29.32
N SER A 38 3.45 -33.47 28.75
CA SER A 38 4.85 -33.67 29.07
C SER A 38 5.08 -33.00 30.42
N VAL A 39 5.32 -33.81 31.44
CA VAL A 39 5.90 -33.33 32.70
C VAL A 39 7.18 -32.59 32.33
N LEU A 40 7.16 -31.27 32.47
CA LEU A 40 8.33 -30.44 32.21
C LEU A 40 9.42 -30.85 33.19
N THR A 41 10.63 -31.06 32.69
CA THR A 41 11.78 -31.22 33.58
C THR A 41 12.00 -29.92 34.36
N VAL A 42 12.60 -30.01 35.55
CA VAL A 42 12.84 -28.84 36.43
C VAL A 42 13.59 -27.72 35.69
N GLU A 43 14.46 -28.10 34.76
CA GLU A 43 15.22 -27.14 33.95
C GLU A 43 14.36 -26.47 32.85
N GLU A 44 13.47 -27.20 32.19
CA GLU A 44 12.51 -26.66 31.22
C GLU A 44 11.50 -25.72 31.90
N TYR A 45 11.03 -26.10 33.09
CA TYR A 45 10.18 -25.23 33.92
C TYR A 45 10.91 -23.94 34.31
N GLY A 46 12.18 -24.04 34.70
CA GLY A 46 13.03 -22.87 35.00
C GLY A 46 13.34 -21.99 33.78
N ARG A 47 13.43 -22.56 32.56
CA ARG A 47 13.54 -21.77 31.32
C ARG A 47 12.23 -21.10 30.96
N ALA A 48 11.09 -21.76 31.13
CA ALA A 48 9.76 -21.21 30.88
C ALA A 48 9.45 -20.02 31.80
N GLN A 49 9.79 -20.12 33.09
CA GLN A 49 9.65 -18.99 34.04
C GLN A 49 10.56 -17.81 33.69
N ARG A 50 11.78 -18.04 33.22
CA ARG A 50 12.66 -16.96 32.74
C ARG A 50 12.10 -16.29 31.49
N GLY A 51 11.54 -17.07 30.55
CA GLY A 51 10.86 -16.53 29.37
C GLY A 51 9.64 -15.66 29.72
N SER A 52 8.84 -16.05 30.72
CA SER A 52 7.70 -15.24 31.17
C SER A 52 8.12 -13.94 31.83
N GLN A 53 9.22 -13.93 32.60
CA GLN A 53 9.78 -12.71 33.20
C GLN A 53 10.31 -11.74 32.13
N ILE A 54 10.98 -12.24 31.09
CA ILE A 54 11.45 -11.40 29.97
C ILE A 54 10.26 -10.82 29.21
N SER A 55 9.21 -11.60 28.97
CA SER A 55 8.00 -11.11 28.30
C SER A 55 7.30 -10.01 29.09
N ALA A 56 7.31 -10.07 30.43
CA ALA A 56 6.74 -9.02 31.28
C ALA A 56 7.52 -7.70 31.12
N VAL A 57 8.87 -7.76 31.18
CA VAL A 57 9.73 -6.58 31.01
C VAL A 57 9.58 -5.96 29.62
N VAL A 58 9.46 -6.77 28.57
CA VAL A 58 9.25 -6.29 27.20
C VAL A 58 7.87 -5.63 27.05
N GLN A 59 6.82 -6.22 27.63
CA GLN A 59 5.47 -5.65 27.59
C GLN A 59 5.39 -4.32 28.36
N ASP A 60 6.07 -4.20 29.50
CA ASP A 60 6.16 -2.96 30.26
C ASP A 60 6.92 -1.87 29.50
N GLY A 61 7.97 -2.26 28.78
CA GLY A 61 8.64 -1.40 27.81
C GLY A 61 7.65 -0.88 26.77
N VAL A 62 6.98 -1.77 26.03
CA VAL A 62 6.03 -1.38 24.98
C VAL A 62 4.94 -0.44 25.48
N LYS A 63 4.36 -0.70 26.66
CA LYS A 63 3.34 0.18 27.28
C LYS A 63 3.86 1.59 27.57
N ARG A 64 5.07 1.70 28.12
CA ARG A 64 5.71 3.00 28.40
C ARG A 64 5.95 3.81 27.14
N TRP A 65 6.39 3.16 26.06
CA TRP A 65 6.59 3.82 24.77
C TRP A 65 5.25 4.27 24.17
N GLN A 66 4.20 3.45 24.26
CA GLN A 66 2.86 3.82 23.82
C GLN A 66 2.28 5.02 24.59
N GLN A 67 2.48 5.07 25.92
CA GLN A 67 2.01 6.20 26.73
C GLN A 67 2.76 7.50 26.42
N ALA A 68 4.08 7.45 26.22
CA ALA A 68 4.86 8.63 25.85
C ALA A 68 4.45 9.20 24.47
N GLU A 69 4.13 8.33 23.50
CA GLU A 69 3.62 8.74 22.19
C GLU A 69 2.26 9.45 22.30
N ILE A 70 1.35 8.92 23.13
CA ILE A 70 0.04 9.52 23.38
C ILE A 70 0.19 10.89 24.07
N GLU A 71 1.09 11.03 25.03
CA GLU A 71 1.33 12.31 25.70
C GLU A 71 1.88 13.38 24.75
N ASN A 72 2.79 13.01 23.85
CA ASN A 72 3.30 13.93 22.83
C ASN A 72 2.20 14.37 21.86
N ILE A 73 1.35 13.45 21.40
CA ILE A 73 0.20 13.75 20.54
C ILE A 73 -0.78 14.68 21.26
N VAL A 74 -1.08 14.43 22.54
CA VAL A 74 -1.97 15.28 23.34
C VAL A 74 -1.35 16.66 23.59
N ALA A 75 -0.03 16.77 23.74
CA ALA A 75 0.66 18.05 23.87
C ALA A 75 0.59 18.88 22.57
N ASP A 76 0.75 18.24 21.42
CA ASP A 76 0.65 18.89 20.10
C ASP A 76 -0.79 19.37 19.81
N LEU A 77 -1.79 18.57 20.22
CA LEU A 77 -3.21 18.93 20.11
C LEU A 77 -3.64 20.06 21.06
N ARG A 78 -2.90 20.30 22.15
CA ARG A 78 -3.13 21.43 23.08
C ARG A 78 -2.38 22.70 22.67
N GLY A 79 -2.14 22.88 21.36
CA GLY A 79 -1.39 24.01 20.78
C GLY A 79 -1.63 25.38 21.43
N PRO A 80 -0.70 26.34 21.26
CA PRO A 80 -0.67 27.60 22.01
C PRO A 80 -2.03 28.32 21.98
N GLN A 81 -2.53 28.65 23.17
CA GLN A 81 -3.80 29.32 23.48
C GLN A 81 -3.85 30.80 22.98
N ASP A 82 -3.29 31.10 21.81
CA ASP A 82 -3.25 32.46 21.26
C ASP A 82 -4.34 32.74 20.22
N TYR A 83 -5.25 31.79 19.98
CA TYR A 83 -6.38 31.97 19.06
C TYR A 83 -7.66 32.45 19.76
N MET A 84 -7.56 33.26 20.81
CA MET A 84 -8.71 34.06 21.29
C MET A 84 -8.32 35.52 21.49
N SER A 85 -7.86 36.17 20.42
CA SER A 85 -7.87 37.63 20.35
C SER A 85 -9.06 38.08 19.49
N PRO A 86 -10.03 38.83 20.02
CA PRO A 86 -11.18 39.28 19.25
C PRO A 86 -10.71 40.27 18.17
N ALA A 87 -11.04 39.96 16.91
CA ALA A 87 -10.75 40.83 15.77
C ALA A 87 -11.41 42.20 15.98
N LYS A 88 -10.57 43.24 16.12
CA LYS A 88 -11.01 44.64 16.15
C LYS A 88 -11.46 45.04 14.75
N ILE A 89 -12.76 45.10 14.53
CA ILE A 89 -13.37 45.63 13.30
C ILE A 89 -13.00 47.11 13.21
N ILE A 90 -12.24 47.49 12.18
CA ILE A 90 -11.96 48.88 11.84
C ILE A 90 -13.06 49.32 10.88
N ASP A 91 -14.11 49.91 11.42
CA ASP A 91 -15.12 50.65 10.67
C ASP A 91 -14.49 51.93 10.11
N LYS A 92 -14.28 51.98 8.78
CA LYS A 92 -14.02 53.23 8.07
C LYS A 92 -15.06 53.40 6.97
N PRO A 93 -15.96 54.40 7.05
CA PRO A 93 -17.00 54.58 6.06
C PRO A 93 -16.42 55.10 4.75
N LEU A 94 -16.66 54.38 3.65
CA LEU A 94 -16.45 54.90 2.29
C LEU A 94 -17.53 55.93 1.98
N LYS A 95 -17.13 57.20 1.85
CA LYS A 95 -17.96 58.25 1.24
C LYS A 95 -18.05 57.98 -0.28
N PRO A 96 -19.26 57.96 -0.89
CA PRO A 96 -19.39 57.87 -2.33
C PRO A 96 -18.96 59.20 -2.97
N ARG A 97 -18.01 59.15 -3.91
CA ARG A 97 -17.61 60.30 -4.72
C ARG A 97 -18.42 60.31 -6.03
N PRO A 98 -18.88 61.49 -6.52
CA PRO A 98 -19.83 61.56 -7.62
C PRO A 98 -19.20 61.13 -8.94
N ILE A 99 -20.00 60.43 -9.74
CA ILE A 99 -19.73 60.17 -11.16
C ILE A 99 -19.76 61.53 -11.87
N VAL A 100 -18.59 62.02 -12.29
CA VAL A 100 -18.50 63.12 -13.25
C VAL A 100 -18.03 62.53 -14.57
N THR A 101 -19.00 62.35 -15.45
CA THR A 101 -18.82 62.07 -16.88
C THR A 101 -17.97 63.16 -17.50
N LYS A 102 -16.76 62.82 -17.94
CA LYS A 102 -16.02 63.60 -18.93
C LYS A 102 -15.70 62.68 -20.09
N ALA A 103 -16.38 62.91 -21.21
CA ALA A 103 -16.03 62.37 -22.50
C ALA A 103 -14.60 62.80 -22.85
N GLN A 104 -13.70 61.84 -22.97
CA GLN A 104 -12.36 62.04 -23.53
C GLN A 104 -12.25 61.23 -24.81
N ALA A 105 -11.81 61.94 -25.84
CA ALA A 105 -11.60 61.47 -27.20
C ALA A 105 -10.80 60.16 -27.25
N GLU A 106 -11.27 59.26 -28.11
CA GLU A 106 -10.75 57.92 -28.32
C GLU A 106 -9.35 57.98 -28.92
N LYS A 107 -8.35 57.72 -28.07
CA LYS A 107 -6.97 57.43 -28.50
C LYS A 107 -6.95 55.98 -28.99
N PRO A 108 -6.31 55.65 -30.15
CA PRO A 108 -6.30 54.28 -30.64
C PRO A 108 -5.74 53.34 -29.58
N LEU A 109 -6.52 52.32 -29.19
CA LEU A 109 -6.07 51.32 -28.22
C LEU A 109 -4.86 50.58 -28.80
N PRO A 110 -3.79 50.37 -28.01
CA PRO A 110 -2.72 49.45 -28.40
C PRO A 110 -3.31 48.05 -28.62
N PRO A 111 -2.69 47.20 -29.47
CA PRO A 111 -3.19 45.88 -29.77
C PRO A 111 -3.42 45.11 -28.47
N VAL A 112 -4.68 44.68 -28.27
CA VAL A 112 -5.09 43.87 -27.13
C VAL A 112 -4.30 42.58 -27.20
N GLN A 113 -3.26 42.48 -26.37
CA GLN A 113 -2.59 41.21 -26.14
C GLN A 113 -3.64 40.23 -25.63
N PRO A 114 -3.69 38.98 -26.14
CA PRO A 114 -4.69 38.03 -25.71
C PRO A 114 -4.59 37.86 -24.20
N ALA A 115 -5.68 38.16 -23.49
CA ALA A 115 -5.74 37.99 -22.04
C ALA A 115 -5.49 36.51 -21.72
N ILE A 116 -4.39 36.23 -21.01
CA ILE A 116 -4.03 34.87 -20.60
C ILE A 116 -5.06 34.41 -19.56
N VAL A 117 -6.06 33.64 -19.99
CA VAL A 117 -7.05 33.05 -19.10
C VAL A 117 -6.46 31.78 -18.48
N ARG A 118 -5.92 31.91 -17.27
CA ARG A 118 -5.42 30.77 -16.49
C ARG A 118 -6.58 29.98 -15.89
N LYS A 119 -6.65 28.69 -16.19
CA LYS A 119 -7.59 27.73 -15.61
C LYS A 119 -6.85 26.65 -14.84
N CYS A 120 -7.54 26.05 -13.87
CA CYS A 120 -7.02 24.94 -13.08
C CYS A 120 -7.11 23.64 -13.87
N PHE A 121 -5.99 22.93 -13.94
CA PHE A 121 -5.88 21.59 -14.50
C PHE A 121 -5.19 20.64 -13.51
N GLU A 122 -5.49 19.36 -13.64
CA GLU A 122 -4.81 18.26 -12.96
C GLU A 122 -4.09 17.39 -13.99
N ALA A 123 -2.78 17.23 -13.83
CA ALA A 123 -1.95 16.35 -14.63
C ALA A 123 -1.73 15.04 -13.88
N GLY A 124 -1.98 13.90 -14.55
CA GLY A 124 -1.75 12.57 -13.99
C GLY A 124 -2.42 11.48 -14.82
N PRO A 125 -2.50 10.24 -14.30
CA PRO A 125 -1.96 9.77 -13.02
C PRO A 125 -0.45 9.47 -13.07
N PHE A 126 0.29 9.84 -12.03
CA PHE A 126 1.68 9.43 -11.81
C PHE A 126 1.75 8.25 -10.83
N ALA A 127 2.72 7.36 -11.04
CA ALA A 127 2.92 6.17 -10.19
C ALA A 127 3.42 6.53 -8.79
N ASP A 128 4.21 7.59 -8.67
CA ASP A 128 4.78 8.08 -7.42
C ASP A 128 4.96 9.61 -7.46
N GLU A 129 5.24 10.19 -6.28
CA GLU A 129 5.46 11.63 -6.13
C GLU A 129 6.68 12.13 -6.90
N ALA A 130 7.74 11.31 -6.99
CA ALA A 130 8.99 11.68 -7.66
C ALA A 130 8.80 11.83 -9.17
N GLY A 131 7.99 10.97 -9.79
CA GLY A 131 7.59 11.02 -11.19
C GLY A 131 6.78 12.28 -11.49
N ALA A 132 5.85 12.64 -10.60
CA ALA A 132 5.13 13.90 -10.70
C ALA A 132 6.09 15.09 -10.62
N LYS A 133 6.99 15.15 -9.61
CA LYS A 133 8.00 16.21 -9.47
C LYS A 133 8.93 16.32 -10.67
N LYS A 134 9.38 15.18 -11.21
CA LYS A 134 10.26 15.14 -12.39
C LYS A 134 9.56 15.69 -13.63
N TRP A 135 8.33 15.27 -13.91
CA TRP A 135 7.54 15.80 -15.03
C TRP A 135 7.32 17.31 -14.89
N LEU A 136 7.00 17.73 -13.67
CA LEU A 136 6.80 19.13 -13.31
C LEU A 136 8.05 19.99 -13.57
N ALA A 137 9.24 19.48 -13.25
CA ALA A 137 10.52 20.15 -13.50
C ALA A 137 10.87 20.19 -14.99
N GLN A 138 10.67 19.09 -15.72
CA GLN A 138 10.91 19.00 -17.16
C GLN A 138 10.09 20.01 -17.97
N LYS A 139 8.87 20.32 -17.51
CA LYS A 139 7.99 21.28 -18.18
C LYS A 139 8.15 22.72 -17.67
N ALA A 140 9.09 22.98 -16.76
CA ALA A 140 9.35 24.31 -16.17
C ALA A 140 8.10 25.01 -15.60
N LEU A 141 7.14 24.23 -15.12
CA LEU A 141 5.88 24.76 -14.59
C LEU A 141 6.12 25.27 -13.14
N VAL A 142 5.36 26.24 -12.61
CA VAL A 142 5.49 26.76 -11.23
C VAL A 142 4.11 26.91 -10.56
N GLY A 143 4.04 26.88 -9.22
CA GLY A 143 2.79 27.06 -8.44
C GLY A 143 1.88 25.82 -8.38
N LYS A 144 2.42 24.67 -7.97
CA LYS A 144 1.73 23.37 -8.07
C LYS A 144 1.46 22.73 -6.73
N GLN A 145 0.30 22.09 -6.61
CA GLN A 145 -0.04 21.21 -5.49
C GLN A 145 0.02 19.76 -5.97
N LEU A 146 0.72 18.89 -5.23
CA LEU A 146 0.68 17.44 -5.45
C LEU A 146 -0.44 16.83 -4.62
N LEU A 147 -1.23 15.98 -5.23
CA LEU A 147 -2.36 15.30 -4.63
C LEU A 147 -2.18 13.80 -4.78
N ALA A 148 -2.20 13.07 -3.68
CA ALA A 148 -2.34 11.62 -3.69
C ALA A 148 -3.82 11.25 -3.65
N ARG A 149 -4.24 10.33 -4.51
CA ARG A 149 -5.58 9.74 -4.48
C ARG A 149 -5.45 8.23 -4.52
N ASP A 150 -6.14 7.58 -3.61
CA ASP A 150 -6.22 6.14 -3.57
C ASP A 150 -7.14 5.63 -4.67
N LYS A 151 -6.64 4.64 -5.41
CA LYS A 151 -7.41 3.93 -6.40
C LYS A 151 -7.36 2.43 -6.11
N LEU A 152 -8.53 1.83 -6.00
CA LEU A 152 -8.68 0.38 -6.03
C LEU A 152 -8.36 -0.12 -7.43
N ILE A 153 -7.37 -0.99 -7.52
CA ILE A 153 -7.03 -1.69 -8.75
C ILE A 153 -7.01 -3.19 -8.49
N GLY A 154 -7.47 -3.97 -9.46
CA GLY A 154 -7.37 -5.43 -9.38
C GLY A 154 -5.90 -5.84 -9.26
N SER A 155 -5.57 -6.64 -8.24
CA SER A 155 -4.20 -7.05 -7.94
C SER A 155 -3.86 -8.41 -8.51
N ASP A 156 -4.45 -9.45 -7.94
CA ASP A 156 -4.10 -10.84 -8.10
C ASP A 156 -5.36 -11.71 -7.91
N PHE A 157 -5.26 -12.96 -8.35
CA PHE A 157 -6.31 -13.96 -8.29
C PHE A 157 -5.98 -14.94 -7.18
N GLN A 158 -6.85 -15.01 -6.18
CA GLN A 158 -6.72 -15.96 -5.08
C GLN A 158 -7.64 -17.15 -5.34
N VAL A 159 -7.07 -18.35 -5.29
CA VAL A 159 -7.80 -19.61 -5.26
C VAL A 159 -8.00 -19.99 -3.80
N TYR A 160 -9.25 -20.22 -3.39
CA TYR A 160 -9.59 -20.49 -2.01
C TYR A 160 -10.65 -21.59 -1.90
N PHE A 161 -10.64 -22.28 -0.77
CA PHE A 161 -11.70 -23.17 -0.32
C PHE A 161 -12.71 -22.36 0.51
N PRO A 162 -14.03 -22.49 0.25
CA PRO A 162 -15.05 -21.66 0.89
C PRO A 162 -15.07 -21.85 2.41
N ALA A 163 -15.57 -20.82 3.11
CA ALA A 163 -15.69 -20.86 4.56
C ALA A 163 -16.72 -21.91 4.99
N ALA A 164 -16.36 -22.72 5.98
CA ALA A 164 -17.28 -23.66 6.60
C ALA A 164 -18.35 -22.94 7.42
N LYS A 165 -19.49 -23.61 7.65
CA LYS A 165 -20.58 -23.06 8.47
C LYS A 165 -20.27 -23.11 9.97
N THR A 166 -19.41 -24.03 10.39
CA THR A 166 -19.03 -24.19 11.80
C THR A 166 -17.51 -24.27 11.99
N PRO A 167 -16.98 -23.90 13.18
CA PRO A 167 -15.56 -24.02 13.48
C PRO A 167 -15.02 -25.45 13.39
N GLU A 168 -15.83 -26.45 13.74
CA GLU A 168 -15.46 -27.87 13.69
C GLU A 168 -15.29 -28.33 12.25
N GLN A 169 -16.20 -27.92 11.36
CA GLN A 169 -16.09 -28.17 9.92
C GLN A 169 -14.85 -27.48 9.35
N ALA A 170 -14.57 -26.23 9.74
CA ALA A 170 -13.36 -25.54 9.27
C ALA A 170 -12.06 -26.30 9.65
N ARG A 171 -12.03 -26.94 10.82
CA ARG A 171 -10.91 -27.81 11.22
C ARG A 171 -10.85 -29.06 10.37
N ALA A 172 -11.99 -29.74 10.17
CA ALA A 172 -12.08 -30.94 9.33
C ALA A 172 -11.65 -30.66 7.87
N ASP A 173 -12.10 -29.54 7.30
CA ASP A 173 -11.73 -29.10 5.96
C ASP A 173 -10.21 -28.85 5.86
N LYS A 174 -9.62 -28.23 6.89
CA LYS A 174 -8.17 -28.02 6.95
C LYS A 174 -7.41 -29.35 6.95
N PHE A 175 -7.86 -30.33 7.74
CA PHE A 175 -7.25 -31.67 7.76
C PHE A 175 -7.42 -32.37 6.41
N PHE A 176 -8.62 -32.34 5.83
CA PHE A 176 -8.89 -32.90 4.50
C PHE A 176 -7.96 -32.32 3.42
N LEU A 177 -7.75 -31.00 3.41
CA LEU A 177 -6.84 -30.36 2.46
C LEU A 177 -5.39 -30.80 2.67
N GLN A 178 -4.95 -30.97 3.92
CA GLN A 178 -3.60 -31.47 4.25
C GLN A 178 -3.40 -32.93 3.82
N GLU A 179 -4.40 -33.80 4.00
CA GLU A 179 -4.37 -35.18 3.52
C GLU A 179 -4.28 -35.27 2.00
N LYS A 180 -4.86 -34.29 1.29
CA LYS A 180 -4.73 -34.14 -0.16
C LYS A 180 -3.37 -33.55 -0.60
N GLY A 181 -2.45 -33.31 0.34
CA GLY A 181 -1.10 -32.83 0.09
C GLY A 181 -0.97 -31.31 0.02
N LEU A 182 -1.97 -30.54 0.47
CA LEU A 182 -1.91 -29.08 0.55
C LEU A 182 -1.47 -28.66 1.95
N SER A 183 -0.16 -28.48 2.15
CA SER A 183 0.42 -28.07 3.43
C SER A 183 0.52 -26.56 3.60
N ASP A 184 0.74 -25.82 2.51
CA ASP A 184 0.87 -24.36 2.51
C ASP A 184 -0.48 -23.66 2.34
N ILE A 185 -1.37 -23.87 3.31
CA ILE A 185 -2.73 -23.33 3.33
C ILE A 185 -2.92 -22.32 4.46
N TRP A 186 -3.64 -21.23 4.17
CA TRP A 186 -3.83 -20.12 5.11
C TRP A 186 -5.30 -19.75 5.29
N THR A 187 -5.74 -19.52 6.52
CA THR A 187 -7.11 -19.04 6.77
C THR A 187 -7.25 -17.56 6.41
N ILE A 188 -8.30 -17.22 5.68
CA ILE A 188 -8.66 -15.84 5.32
C ILE A 188 -9.26 -15.16 6.56
N GLN A 189 -8.60 -14.12 7.06
CA GLN A 189 -8.99 -13.46 8.31
C GLN A 189 -10.04 -12.35 8.14
N GLU A 190 -10.11 -11.76 6.94
CA GLU A 190 -10.84 -10.50 6.70
C GLU A 190 -11.56 -10.49 5.33
N GLY A 191 -12.53 -9.59 5.22
CA GLY A 191 -13.36 -9.40 4.03
C GLY A 191 -14.48 -10.44 3.87
N ASP A 192 -15.15 -10.41 2.72
CA ASP A 192 -16.36 -11.20 2.45
C ASP A 192 -16.17 -12.72 2.44
N LYS A 193 -14.91 -13.18 2.41
CA LYS A 193 -14.52 -14.60 2.43
C LYS A 193 -13.81 -15.01 3.70
N LYS A 194 -13.98 -14.23 4.78
CA LYS A 194 -13.47 -14.57 6.12
C LYS A 194 -13.86 -15.99 6.52
N GLY A 195 -12.91 -16.72 7.09
CA GLY A 195 -13.07 -18.12 7.49
C GLY A 195 -12.82 -19.13 6.36
N GLY A 196 -12.69 -18.68 5.10
CA GLY A 196 -12.22 -19.54 4.01
C GLY A 196 -10.74 -19.89 4.13
N ILE A 197 -10.28 -20.86 3.32
CA ILE A 197 -8.89 -21.32 3.31
C ILE A 197 -8.25 -20.96 1.96
N SER A 198 -7.26 -20.09 1.96
CA SER A 198 -6.42 -19.77 0.81
C SER A 198 -5.58 -20.98 0.41
N LEU A 199 -5.67 -21.37 -0.87
CA LEU A 199 -4.91 -22.47 -1.46
C LEU A 199 -3.79 -21.98 -2.38
N GLY A 200 -3.86 -20.74 -2.84
CA GLY A 200 -2.82 -20.13 -3.67
C GLY A 200 -3.22 -18.76 -4.20
N VAL A 201 -2.21 -17.94 -4.54
CA VAL A 201 -2.38 -16.58 -5.09
C VAL A 201 -1.58 -16.46 -6.38
N PHE A 202 -2.20 -15.93 -7.43
CA PHE A 202 -1.65 -15.89 -8.78
C PHE A 202 -1.85 -14.51 -9.41
N ASN A 203 -0.82 -13.97 -10.05
CA ASN A 203 -0.95 -12.71 -10.79
C ASN A 203 -1.69 -12.85 -12.13
N ASP A 204 -1.87 -14.09 -12.61
CA ASP A 204 -2.48 -14.39 -13.90
C ASP A 204 -3.74 -15.24 -13.72
N LYS A 205 -4.82 -14.85 -14.39
CA LYS A 205 -6.12 -15.51 -14.29
C LYS A 205 -6.09 -16.93 -14.87
N ALA A 206 -5.40 -17.15 -15.98
CA ALA A 206 -5.34 -18.45 -16.63
C ALA A 206 -4.61 -19.48 -15.74
N ARG A 207 -3.54 -19.07 -15.06
CA ARG A 207 -2.85 -19.92 -14.06
C ARG A 207 -3.75 -20.27 -12.87
N ALA A 208 -4.50 -19.29 -12.35
CA ALA A 208 -5.46 -19.54 -11.27
C ALA A 208 -6.55 -20.55 -11.69
N VAL A 209 -7.06 -20.42 -12.92
CA VAL A 209 -8.06 -21.35 -13.48
C VAL A 209 -7.47 -22.75 -13.65
N LEU A 210 -6.26 -22.85 -14.20
CA LEU A 210 -5.57 -24.14 -14.34
C LEU A 210 -5.38 -24.83 -12.97
N PHE A 211 -4.94 -24.08 -11.96
CA PHE A 211 -4.77 -24.61 -10.61
C PHE A 211 -6.11 -25.07 -10.01
N LYS A 212 -7.19 -24.30 -10.16
CA LYS A 212 -8.55 -24.72 -9.76
C LYS A 212 -8.96 -26.04 -10.43
N THR A 213 -8.70 -26.20 -11.73
CA THR A 213 -9.02 -27.44 -12.44
C THR A 213 -8.20 -28.63 -11.93
N GLN A 214 -6.92 -28.43 -11.62
CA GLN A 214 -6.08 -29.46 -11.01
C GLN A 214 -6.57 -29.86 -9.62
N LEU A 215 -7.05 -28.91 -8.82
CA LEU A 215 -7.66 -29.18 -7.52
C LEU A 215 -8.98 -29.96 -7.66
N ALA A 216 -9.82 -29.61 -8.63
CA ALA A 216 -11.05 -30.33 -8.92
C ALA A 216 -10.79 -31.80 -9.30
N ALA A 217 -9.75 -32.07 -10.09
CA ALA A 217 -9.32 -33.43 -10.42
C ALA A 217 -8.88 -34.26 -9.19
N ARG A 218 -8.52 -33.61 -8.08
CA ARG A 218 -8.18 -34.23 -6.80
C ARG A 218 -9.38 -34.32 -5.82
N GLY A 219 -10.57 -33.91 -6.28
CA GLY A 219 -11.79 -33.86 -5.49
C GLY A 219 -11.91 -32.65 -4.56
N ILE A 220 -11.20 -31.56 -4.85
CA ILE A 220 -11.22 -30.34 -4.04
C ILE A 220 -12.02 -29.27 -4.78
N ALA A 221 -13.14 -28.85 -4.20
CA ALA A 221 -13.98 -27.80 -4.74
C ALA A 221 -13.45 -26.41 -4.32
N ALA A 222 -12.63 -25.80 -5.18
CA ALA A 222 -12.07 -24.47 -4.96
C ALA A 222 -12.76 -23.38 -5.81
N GLU A 223 -12.76 -22.16 -5.28
CA GLU A 223 -13.26 -20.95 -5.93
C GLU A 223 -12.12 -19.98 -6.24
N ILE A 224 -12.36 -19.06 -7.18
CA ILE A 224 -11.40 -18.02 -7.55
C ILE A 224 -12.05 -16.68 -7.25
N ARG A 225 -11.33 -15.80 -6.55
CA ARG A 225 -11.67 -14.39 -6.44
C ARG A 225 -10.54 -13.51 -6.97
N GLN A 226 -10.91 -12.40 -7.57
CA GLN A 226 -9.98 -11.30 -7.80
C GLN A 226 -9.89 -10.49 -6.51
N ARG A 227 -8.67 -10.17 -6.09
CA ARG A 227 -8.42 -9.26 -4.99
C ARG A 227 -8.18 -7.86 -5.55
N ASP A 228 -8.48 -6.88 -4.73
CA ASP A 228 -8.15 -5.49 -4.99
C ASP A 228 -6.99 -5.07 -4.11
N LYS A 229 -6.13 -4.22 -4.67
CA LYS A 229 -5.13 -3.48 -3.90
C LYS A 229 -5.39 -2.00 -4.06
N THR A 230 -5.21 -1.28 -2.96
CA THR A 230 -5.17 0.18 -2.98
C THR A 230 -3.82 0.62 -3.52
N GLN A 231 -3.82 1.37 -4.61
CA GLN A 231 -2.63 2.03 -5.13
C GLN A 231 -2.82 3.53 -5.09
N ALA A 232 -1.90 4.24 -4.44
CA ALA A 232 -1.84 5.69 -4.50
C ALA A 232 -1.48 6.14 -5.92
N GLN A 233 -2.29 7.02 -6.49
CA GLN A 233 -2.02 7.72 -7.74
C GLN A 233 -1.76 9.18 -7.45
N TRP A 234 -0.71 9.72 -8.03
CA TRP A 234 -0.31 11.10 -7.83
C TRP A 234 -0.82 11.98 -8.96
N PHE A 235 -1.29 13.17 -8.61
CA PHE A 235 -1.75 14.19 -9.55
C PHE A 235 -1.08 15.52 -9.20
N ALA A 236 -0.66 16.26 -10.22
CA ALA A 236 -0.20 17.62 -10.04
C ALA A 236 -1.33 18.57 -10.42
N ARG A 237 -1.74 19.45 -9.51
CA ARG A 237 -2.68 20.54 -9.78
C ARG A 237 -1.90 21.79 -10.17
N LEU A 238 -2.29 22.42 -11.26
CA LEU A 238 -1.57 23.52 -11.89
C LEU A 238 -2.53 24.50 -12.58
N MET A 239 -2.12 25.76 -12.64
CA MET A 239 -2.83 26.81 -13.37
C MET A 239 -2.18 27.00 -14.74
N LEU A 240 -2.89 26.65 -15.81
CA LEU A 240 -2.41 26.77 -17.18
C LEU A 240 -3.30 27.67 -18.01
N ASP A 241 -2.73 28.25 -19.07
CA ASP A 241 -3.52 28.93 -20.10
C ASP A 241 -4.45 27.93 -20.80
N LYS A 242 -5.74 28.29 -20.89
CA LYS A 242 -6.79 27.52 -21.60
C LYS A 242 -6.41 27.21 -23.05
N THR A 243 -5.62 28.05 -23.70
CA THR A 243 -5.22 27.87 -25.11
C THR A 243 -3.97 27.01 -25.27
N ALA A 244 -3.11 26.97 -24.25
CA ALA A 244 -1.78 26.36 -24.33
C ALA A 244 -1.62 25.06 -23.53
N PHE A 245 -2.64 24.60 -22.79
CA PHE A 245 -2.50 23.43 -21.92
C PHE A 245 -2.22 22.11 -22.66
N LYS A 246 -2.71 21.97 -23.91
CA LYS A 246 -2.55 20.75 -24.72
C LYS A 246 -1.09 20.39 -25.00
N GLN A 247 -0.18 21.36 -25.02
CA GLN A 247 1.25 21.12 -25.27
C GLN A 247 1.92 20.31 -24.15
N TYR A 248 1.28 20.19 -22.99
CA TYR A 248 1.78 19.45 -21.84
C TYR A 248 1.23 18.01 -21.76
N GLU A 249 0.27 17.63 -22.61
CA GLU A 249 -0.24 16.27 -22.68
C GLU A 249 0.78 15.30 -23.27
N SER A 250 0.75 14.05 -22.80
CA SER A 250 1.55 12.96 -23.36
C SER A 250 0.80 11.63 -23.18
N PRO A 251 1.21 10.54 -23.86
CA PRO A 251 0.57 9.23 -23.66
C PRO A 251 0.53 8.77 -22.20
N ALA A 252 1.50 9.20 -21.39
CA ALA A 252 1.61 8.85 -19.98
C ALA A 252 0.93 9.86 -19.02
N VAL A 253 0.67 11.10 -19.47
CA VAL A 253 0.15 12.18 -18.61
C VAL A 253 -0.99 12.89 -19.33
N LYS A 254 -2.20 12.75 -18.79
CA LYS A 254 -3.39 13.45 -19.28
C LYS A 254 -3.66 14.66 -18.38
N LEU A 255 -4.12 15.74 -18.99
CA LEU A 255 -4.59 16.92 -18.26
C LEU A 255 -6.11 16.91 -18.25
N SER A 256 -6.71 16.97 -17.08
CA SER A 256 -8.15 17.15 -16.89
C SER A 256 -8.43 18.47 -16.18
N PRO A 257 -9.58 19.13 -16.43
CA PRO A 257 -9.99 20.27 -15.61
C PRO A 257 -10.05 19.86 -14.13
N CYS A 258 -9.70 20.78 -13.22
CA CYS A 258 -9.88 20.52 -11.80
C CYS A 258 -11.37 20.28 -11.48
N PRO A 259 -11.69 19.34 -10.57
CA PRO A 259 -13.06 19.19 -10.10
C PRO A 259 -13.53 20.52 -9.50
N ALA A 260 -14.78 20.92 -9.80
CA ALA A 260 -15.40 22.04 -9.13
C ALA A 260 -15.59 21.65 -7.65
N ASN A 261 -15.04 22.46 -6.75
CA ASN A 261 -15.30 22.32 -5.31
C ASN A 261 -16.75 22.67 -4.99
#